data_AF-X1A9B7-F1
#
_entry.id   AF-X1A9B7-F1
#
_cell.length_a   1.000
_cell.length_b   1.000
_cell.length_c   1.000
_cell.angle_alpha   90.00
_cell.angle_beta   90.00
_cell.angle_gamma   90.00
#
_symmetry.space_group_name_H-M   'P 1'
#
loop_
_entity.id
_entity.type
_entity.pdbx_description
1 polymer ?
#
loop_
_entity_poly.entity_id
_entity_poly.type
_entity_poly.pdbx_seq_one_letter_code
_entity_poly.pdbx_strand_id
1 'polypeptide(L)'
;NRCVDWTFGGKVIRQYYEGESFDSFPGVSAHTAAYAREHMLMLLDLAGWENCLYMDTDSLIVTESGFERLGLAIDSLKLGHLKVEGVTSDLEIMAKKAYRFGGKDVIKGVKRKAKRVGEGTYSQEYFTTLNYSFRSGNLDSVQTYDGEVTTRNLITNAIVGEDGRVRPRELSATQEAIWDIVKPESSTRWTWWVDIDWLANLPCLEPRVSPPVDPLT
;
A
#
# COMPACT_ATOMS: atom_id res chain seq x y z
N ASN A 1 0.71 28.08 -19.72
CA ASN A 1 1.20 27.52 -18.45
C ASN A 1 1.02 28.53 -17.34
N ARG A 2 0.32 28.16 -16.27
CA ARG A 2 0.14 29.03 -15.10
C ARG A 2 1.36 28.83 -14.21
N CYS A 3 2.16 29.88 -14.04
CA CYS A 3 3.24 29.92 -13.07
C CYS A 3 2.78 30.81 -11.93
N VAL A 4 2.99 30.37 -10.70
CA VAL A 4 2.71 31.18 -9.52
C VAL A 4 3.90 31.07 -8.60
N ASP A 5 4.42 32.23 -8.21
CA ASP A 5 5.50 32.38 -7.24
C ASP A 5 4.91 32.83 -5.91
N TRP A 6 5.36 32.23 -4.81
CA TRP A 6 5.05 32.72 -3.47
C TRP A 6 6.20 32.49 -2.51
N THR A 7 6.21 33.29 -1.44
CA THR A 7 7.16 33.15 -0.34
C THR A 7 6.47 32.44 0.82
N PHE A 8 7.09 31.39 1.35
CA PHE A 8 6.62 30.67 2.53
C PHE A 8 7.79 30.06 3.31
N GLY A 9 7.80 30.25 4.63
CA GLY A 9 8.84 29.72 5.53
C GLY A 9 10.25 30.20 5.15
N GLY A 10 10.38 31.46 4.73
CA GLY A 10 11.64 32.05 4.26
C GLY A 10 12.14 31.53 2.90
N LYS A 11 11.32 30.80 2.15
CA LYS A 11 11.66 30.26 0.82
C LYS A 11 10.75 30.85 -0.25
N VAL A 12 11.30 31.11 -1.43
CA VAL A 12 10.51 31.37 -2.63
C VAL A 12 10.22 30.03 -3.30
N ILE A 13 8.93 29.71 -3.44
CA ILE A 13 8.43 28.51 -4.11
C ILE A 13 7.82 28.96 -5.43
N ARG A 14 8.30 28.36 -6.51
CA ARG A 14 7.75 28.52 -7.85
C ARG A 14 7.03 27.25 -8.24
N GLN A 15 5.71 27.32 -8.44
CA GLN A 15 4.92 26.20 -8.91
C GLN A 15 4.50 26.42 -10.37
N TYR A 16 4.84 25.44 -11.20
CA TYR A 16 4.37 25.34 -12.57
C TYR A 16 3.20 24.38 -12.63
N TYR A 17 2.13 24.79 -13.30
CA TYR A 17 1.00 23.92 -13.64
C TYR A 17 1.13 23.56 -15.12
N GLU A 18 1.60 22.34 -15.36
CA GLU A 18 1.74 21.73 -16.68
C GLU A 18 0.96 20.41 -16.71
N GLY A 19 0.94 19.74 -17.87
CA GLY A 19 0.27 18.46 -18.04
C GLY A 19 1.05 17.31 -17.38
N GLU A 20 1.04 16.15 -18.03
CA GLU A 20 1.88 15.03 -17.63
C GLU A 20 3.36 15.45 -17.63
N SER A 21 4.11 15.03 -16.61
CA SER A 21 5.53 15.38 -16.48
C SER A 21 6.32 14.75 -17.63
N PHE A 22 7.37 15.41 -18.11
CA PHE A 22 8.20 14.86 -19.19
C PHE A 22 8.75 13.46 -18.84
N ASP A 23 9.16 13.27 -17.58
CA ASP A 23 9.72 12.00 -17.10
C ASP A 23 8.68 11.08 -16.44
N SER A 24 7.38 11.41 -16.46
CA SER A 24 6.40 10.48 -15.93
C SER A 24 6.17 9.34 -16.90
N PHE A 25 6.49 8.13 -16.44
CA PHE A 25 6.16 6.91 -17.13
C PHE A 25 5.42 5.96 -16.15
N PRO A 26 4.08 6.05 -16.09
CA PRO A 26 3.27 5.24 -15.17
C PRO A 26 3.52 3.73 -15.27
N GLY A 27 3.99 3.23 -16.43
CA GLY A 27 4.35 1.84 -16.65
C GLY A 27 5.41 1.31 -15.67
N VAL A 28 6.42 2.13 -15.31
CA VAL A 28 7.43 1.74 -14.32
C VAL A 28 6.82 1.59 -12.94
N SER A 29 5.99 2.54 -12.51
CA SER A 29 5.28 2.46 -11.22
C SER A 29 4.31 1.29 -11.16
N ALA A 30 3.61 1.00 -12.25
CA ALA A 30 2.72 -0.16 -12.35
C ALA A 30 3.50 -1.47 -12.25
N HIS A 31 4.60 -1.61 -12.99
CA HIS A 31 5.42 -2.82 -13.00
C HIS A 31 6.08 -3.07 -11.63
N THR A 32 6.66 -2.04 -11.02
CA THR A 32 7.25 -2.14 -9.67
C THR A 32 6.23 -2.54 -8.62
N ALA A 33 5.02 -1.97 -8.66
CA ALA A 33 3.95 -2.34 -7.75
C ALA A 33 3.44 -3.77 -7.98
N ALA A 34 3.36 -4.23 -9.23
CA ALA A 34 2.99 -5.60 -9.55
C ALA A 34 4.04 -6.60 -9.03
N TYR A 35 5.32 -6.36 -9.32
CA TYR A 35 6.43 -7.19 -8.85
C TYR A 35 6.46 -7.29 -7.32
N ALA A 36 6.28 -6.16 -6.61
CA ALA A 36 6.21 -6.16 -5.16
C ALA A 36 5.05 -7.02 -4.61
N ARG A 37 3.88 -7.02 -5.27
CA ARG A 37 2.75 -7.87 -4.86
C ARG A 37 3.03 -9.35 -5.06
N GLU A 38 3.58 -9.72 -6.21
CA GLU A 38 3.96 -11.11 -6.50
C GLU A 38 5.00 -11.61 -5.48
N HIS A 39 5.98 -10.77 -5.14
CA HIS A 39 6.96 -11.09 -4.09
C HIS A 39 6.28 -11.34 -2.72
N MET A 40 5.31 -10.52 -2.35
CA MET A 40 4.57 -10.71 -1.10
C MET A 40 3.69 -11.97 -1.12
N LEU A 41 3.12 -12.34 -2.27
CA LEU A 41 2.37 -13.59 -2.44
C LEU A 41 3.29 -14.81 -2.30
N MET A 42 4.48 -14.77 -2.92
CA MET A 42 5.49 -15.83 -2.74
C MET A 42 5.89 -15.99 -1.26
N LEU A 43 6.08 -14.89 -0.54
CA LEU A 43 6.36 -14.94 0.90
C LEU A 43 5.18 -15.50 1.71
N LEU A 44 3.95 -15.20 1.30
CA LEU A 44 2.74 -15.74 1.91
C LEU A 44 2.63 -17.25 1.72
N ASP A 45 2.94 -17.75 0.52
CA ASP A 45 3.02 -19.18 0.22
C ASP A 45 4.11 -19.87 1.05
N LEU A 46 5.29 -19.24 1.16
CA LEU A 46 6.41 -19.77 1.94
C LEU A 46 6.06 -19.87 3.43
N ALA A 47 5.44 -18.84 4.01
CA ALA A 47 4.98 -18.85 5.40
C ALA A 47 3.81 -19.83 5.62
N GLY A 48 3.03 -20.10 4.58
CA GLY A 48 1.70 -20.70 4.68
C GLY A 48 0.65 -19.65 5.01
N TRP A 49 -0.43 -19.62 4.24
CA TRP A 49 -1.52 -18.65 4.37
C TRP A 49 -2.15 -18.64 5.76
N GLU A 50 -2.24 -19.81 6.39
CA GLU A 50 -2.74 -20.01 7.75
C GLU A 50 -1.88 -19.30 8.80
N ASN A 51 -0.58 -19.18 8.57
CA ASN A 51 0.36 -18.58 9.50
C ASN A 51 0.51 -17.07 9.32
N CYS A 52 0.03 -16.51 8.22
CA CYS A 52 0.00 -15.06 8.02
C CYS A 52 -1.26 -14.46 8.64
N LEU A 53 -1.06 -13.68 9.71
CA LEU A 53 -2.12 -13.01 10.46
C LEU A 53 -2.47 -11.65 9.86
N TYR A 54 -1.48 -10.95 9.29
CA TYR A 54 -1.66 -9.65 8.67
C TYR A 54 -0.58 -9.38 7.61
N MET A 55 -0.95 -8.65 6.56
CA MET A 55 -0.03 -8.20 5.52
C MET A 55 -0.32 -6.73 5.19
N ASP A 56 0.72 -5.93 5.03
CA ASP A 56 0.60 -4.57 4.52
C ASP A 56 1.83 -4.19 3.69
N THR A 57 1.57 -3.88 2.42
CA THR A 57 2.52 -3.39 1.39
C THR A 57 3.78 -4.23 1.23
N ASP A 58 4.68 -4.18 2.21
CA ASP A 58 6.02 -4.76 2.24
C ASP A 58 6.33 -5.44 3.60
N SER A 59 5.29 -5.77 4.38
CA SER A 59 5.42 -6.37 5.71
C SER A 59 4.39 -7.49 5.96
N LEU A 60 4.76 -8.42 6.84
CA LEU A 60 3.96 -9.55 7.28
C LEU A 60 3.99 -9.62 8.81
N ILE A 61 2.87 -9.96 9.42
CA ILE A 61 2.79 -10.45 10.79
C ILE A 61 2.42 -11.93 10.70
N VAL A 62 3.30 -12.78 11.19
CA VAL A 62 3.17 -14.23 11.11
C VAL A 62 3.21 -14.88 12.48
N THR A 63 2.68 -16.10 12.57
CA THR A 63 2.89 -17.00 13.73
C THR A 63 4.35 -17.46 13.78
N GLU A 64 4.74 -18.09 14.90
CA GLU A 64 6.06 -18.70 15.07
C GLU A 64 6.37 -19.72 13.95
N SER A 65 5.43 -20.60 13.62
CA SER A 65 5.62 -21.57 12.53
C SER A 65 5.77 -20.90 11.16
N GLY A 66 5.08 -19.79 10.90
CA GLY A 66 5.28 -19.01 9.68
C GLY A 66 6.65 -18.35 9.64
N PHE A 67 7.12 -17.84 10.78
CA PHE A 67 8.46 -17.25 10.92
C PHE A 67 9.57 -18.26 10.63
N GLU A 68 9.48 -19.48 11.20
CA GLU A 68 10.45 -20.54 10.95
C GLU A 68 10.53 -20.92 9.46
N ARG A 69 9.37 -21.02 8.79
CA ARG A 69 9.31 -21.30 7.35
C ARG A 69 9.92 -20.19 6.49
N LEU A 70 9.80 -18.94 6.93
CA LEU A 70 10.39 -17.78 6.25
C LEU A 70 11.91 -17.67 6.44
N GLY A 71 12.56 -18.55 7.21
CA GLY A 71 13.96 -18.41 7.63
C GLY A 71 14.96 -18.06 6.51
N LEU A 72 14.80 -18.63 5.31
CA LEU A 72 15.68 -18.34 4.16
C LEU A 72 15.45 -16.95 3.53
N ALA A 73 14.27 -16.37 3.73
CA ALA A 73 13.90 -15.04 3.25
C ALA A 73 14.23 -13.93 4.26
N ILE A 74 14.74 -14.25 5.45
CA ILE A 74 15.04 -13.29 6.51
C ILE A 74 16.54 -12.98 6.54
N ASP A 75 16.89 -11.73 6.28
CA ASP A 75 18.25 -11.19 6.37
C ASP A 75 18.15 -9.66 6.43
N SER A 76 18.69 -9.03 7.47
CA SER A 76 18.56 -7.59 7.68
C SER A 76 19.46 -6.73 6.80
N LEU A 77 20.43 -7.34 6.11
CA LEU A 77 21.43 -6.63 5.30
C LEU A 77 21.28 -6.90 3.81
N LYS A 78 20.64 -8.00 3.41
CA LYS A 78 20.42 -8.31 1.99
C LYS A 78 19.23 -7.57 1.41
N LEU A 79 19.44 -7.00 0.23
CA LEU A 79 18.37 -6.36 -0.54
C LEU A 79 17.28 -7.39 -0.91
N GLY A 80 16.02 -7.01 -0.73
CA GLY A 80 14.87 -7.86 -1.03
C GLY A 80 14.52 -8.90 0.04
N HIS A 81 15.34 -9.03 1.08
CA HIS A 81 15.05 -9.89 2.23
C HIS A 81 14.23 -9.16 3.30
N LEU A 82 13.55 -9.96 4.12
CA LEU A 82 12.80 -9.49 5.27
C LEU A 82 13.73 -9.20 6.44
N LYS A 83 13.43 -8.13 7.19
CA LYS A 83 14.00 -7.87 8.51
C LYS A 83 12.95 -8.09 9.59
N VAL A 84 13.39 -8.56 10.75
CA VAL A 84 12.52 -8.73 11.91
C VAL A 84 12.34 -7.38 12.60
N GLU A 85 11.14 -6.82 12.51
CA GLU A 85 10.80 -5.55 13.18
C GLU A 85 10.40 -5.72 14.65
N GLY A 86 9.96 -6.91 15.04
CA GLY A 86 9.58 -7.21 16.43
C GLY A 86 8.92 -8.57 16.59
N VAL A 87 8.78 -8.99 17.83
CA VAL A 87 8.12 -10.24 18.24
C VAL A 87 7.18 -9.89 19.40
N THR A 88 5.99 -10.50 19.43
CA THR A 88 5.03 -10.31 20.52
C THR A 88 4.17 -11.55 20.73
N SER A 89 3.67 -11.70 21.94
CA SER A 89 2.65 -12.69 22.31
C SER A 89 1.23 -12.11 22.36
N ASP A 90 1.07 -10.80 22.16
CA ASP A 90 -0.22 -10.10 22.19
C ASP A 90 -0.39 -9.29 20.90
N LEU A 91 -1.38 -9.67 20.08
CA LEU A 91 -1.68 -9.03 18.81
C LEU A 91 -3.19 -8.86 18.68
N GLU A 92 -3.61 -7.62 18.43
CA GLU A 92 -5.00 -7.30 18.17
C GLU A 92 -5.09 -6.51 16.85
N ILE A 93 -5.78 -7.08 15.85
CA ILE A 93 -5.97 -6.45 14.54
C ILE A 93 -7.42 -6.01 14.43
N MET A 94 -7.66 -4.71 14.48
CA MET A 94 -9.01 -4.15 14.40
C MET A 94 -9.39 -3.85 12.94
N ALA A 95 -8.47 -3.25 12.18
CA ALA A 95 -8.68 -2.93 10.77
C ALA A 95 -7.35 -2.76 10.02
N LYS A 96 -7.46 -2.49 8.71
CA LYS A 96 -6.30 -2.14 7.88
C LYS A 96 -5.55 -0.94 8.48
N LYS A 97 -4.27 -1.13 8.79
CA LYS A 97 -3.40 -0.13 9.43
C LYS A 97 -3.95 0.39 10.77
N ALA A 98 -4.65 -0.48 11.51
CA ALA A 98 -5.14 -0.23 12.85
C ALA A 98 -5.03 -1.52 13.66
N TYR A 99 -3.91 -1.70 14.35
CA TYR A 99 -3.62 -2.89 15.16
C TYR A 99 -2.75 -2.53 16.37
N ARG A 100 -2.80 -3.36 17.40
CA ARG A 100 -1.95 -3.30 18.59
C ARG A 100 -1.00 -4.48 18.56
N PHE A 101 0.29 -4.18 18.59
CA PHE A 101 1.38 -5.15 18.56
C PHE A 101 2.11 -5.09 19.91
N GLY A 102 1.78 -6.01 20.81
CA GLY A 102 2.14 -5.93 22.22
C GLY A 102 1.58 -4.67 22.88
N GLY A 103 2.46 -3.86 23.47
CA GLY A 103 2.09 -2.56 24.06
C GLY A 103 2.06 -1.39 23.07
N LYS A 104 2.18 -1.62 21.75
CA LYS A 104 2.31 -0.56 20.75
C LYS A 104 1.09 -0.52 19.82
N ASP A 105 0.40 0.60 19.82
CA ASP A 105 -0.65 0.89 18.85
C ASP A 105 -0.05 1.40 17.53
N VAL A 106 -0.50 0.82 16.42
CA VAL A 106 -0.19 1.23 15.06
C VAL A 106 -1.48 1.61 14.36
N ILE A 107 -1.76 2.91 14.31
CA ILE A 107 -2.99 3.46 13.73
C ILE A 107 -2.62 4.48 12.64
N LYS A 108 -3.13 4.26 11.42
CA LYS A 108 -2.87 5.14 10.28
C LYS A 108 -3.28 6.58 10.58
N GLY A 109 -2.35 7.50 10.37
CA GLY A 109 -2.60 8.93 10.54
C GLY A 109 -2.56 9.41 11.99
N VAL A 110 -2.36 8.51 12.96
CA VAL A 110 -2.20 8.86 14.37
C VAL A 110 -0.72 8.81 14.73
N LYS A 111 -0.18 9.91 15.23
CA LYS A 111 1.21 9.99 15.69
C LYS A 111 1.40 9.20 16.98
N ARG A 112 2.60 8.65 17.19
CA ARG A 112 2.95 7.94 18.45
C ARG A 112 2.73 8.79 19.72
N LYS A 113 2.89 10.10 19.63
CA LYS A 113 2.72 11.05 20.76
C LYS A 113 1.29 11.62 20.86
N ALA A 114 0.37 11.20 19.98
CA ALA A 114 -0.99 11.70 20.01
C ALA A 114 -1.68 11.30 21.31
N LYS A 115 -2.49 12.20 21.85
CA LYS A 115 -3.26 11.95 23.07
C LYS A 115 -4.65 11.49 22.68
N ARG A 116 -5.08 10.34 23.21
CA ARG A 116 -6.47 9.91 23.04
C ARG A 116 -7.39 10.85 23.82
N VAL A 117 -8.30 11.51 23.12
CA VAL A 117 -9.26 12.48 23.70
C VAL A 117 -10.70 11.98 23.64
N GLY A 118 -10.96 10.89 22.92
CA GLY A 118 -12.25 10.22 22.87
C GLY A 118 -12.15 8.80 22.31
N GLU A 119 -13.29 8.18 22.06
CA GLU A 119 -13.35 6.90 21.36
C GLU A 119 -12.97 7.09 19.88
N GLY A 120 -11.88 6.42 19.46
CA GLY A 120 -11.34 6.58 18.10
C GLY A 120 -10.76 7.96 17.77
N THR A 121 -10.79 8.93 18.70
CA THR A 121 -10.36 10.31 18.49
C THR A 121 -9.07 10.62 19.24
N TYR A 122 -8.11 11.18 18.51
CA TYR A 122 -6.78 11.51 19.01
C TYR A 122 -6.44 12.96 18.69
N SER A 123 -5.96 13.69 19.70
CA SER A 123 -5.39 15.03 19.53
C SER A 123 -3.90 14.90 19.22
N GLN A 124 -3.46 15.59 18.16
CA GLN A 124 -2.07 15.61 17.73
C GLN A 124 -1.71 16.90 17.03
N GLU A 125 -0.41 17.21 17.05
CA GLU A 125 0.14 18.37 16.38
C GLU A 125 0.10 18.19 14.85
N TYR A 126 -0.34 19.22 14.13
CA TYR A 126 -0.30 19.36 12.68
C TYR A 126 0.55 20.57 12.29
N PHE A 127 1.14 20.51 11.11
CA PHE A 127 1.72 21.69 10.48
C PHE A 127 0.63 22.52 9.81
N THR A 128 0.71 23.84 9.91
CA THR A 128 -0.20 24.74 9.21
C THR A 128 -0.09 24.56 7.71
N THR A 129 -1.25 24.49 7.04
CA THR A 129 -1.29 24.51 5.58
C THR A 129 -0.92 25.90 5.06
N LEU A 130 -0.42 25.97 3.83
CA LEU A 130 -0.08 27.23 3.17
C LEU A 130 -1.28 28.21 3.14
N ASN A 131 -2.48 27.71 2.83
CA ASN A 131 -3.71 28.52 2.81
C ASN A 131 -4.03 29.11 4.20
N TYR A 132 -3.78 28.35 5.27
CA TYR A 132 -3.97 28.85 6.63
C TYR A 132 -2.97 29.96 6.95
N SER A 133 -1.69 29.78 6.60
CA SER A 133 -0.64 30.78 6.80
C SER A 133 -0.90 32.09 6.03
N PHE A 134 -1.46 32.01 4.81
CA PHE A 134 -1.91 33.20 4.08
C PHE A 134 -3.05 33.94 4.80
N ARG A 135 -4.04 33.20 5.32
CA ARG A 135 -5.18 33.79 6.03
C ARG A 135 -4.78 34.40 7.38
N SER A 136 -3.82 33.79 8.07
CA SER A 136 -3.32 34.29 9.36
C SER A 136 -2.29 35.41 9.24
N GLY A 137 -1.78 35.68 8.03
CA GLY A 137 -0.76 36.69 7.77
C GLY A 137 0.65 36.30 8.23
N ASN A 138 0.87 35.07 8.68
CA ASN A 138 2.17 34.58 9.14
C ASN A 138 2.77 33.61 8.10
N LEU A 139 3.58 34.17 7.20
CA LEU A 139 4.25 33.44 6.11
C LEU A 139 5.73 33.16 6.38
N ASP A 140 6.31 33.77 7.41
CA ASP A 140 7.75 33.71 7.67
C ASP A 140 8.18 32.40 8.36
N SER A 141 7.22 31.64 8.90
CA SER A 141 7.49 30.43 9.67
C SER A 141 6.44 29.36 9.46
N VAL A 142 6.86 28.08 9.52
CA VAL A 142 5.94 26.95 9.57
C VAL A 142 5.43 26.84 11.00
N GLN A 143 4.14 27.06 11.19
CA GLN A 143 3.50 26.98 12.49
C GLN A 143 2.95 25.58 12.71
N THR A 144 2.77 25.21 13.99
CA THR A 144 2.06 23.99 14.37
C THR A 144 0.82 24.33 15.19
N TYR A 145 -0.17 23.45 15.12
CA TYR A 145 -1.39 23.54 15.92
C TYR A 145 -1.87 22.15 16.30
N ASP A 146 -2.54 22.02 17.44
CA ASP A 146 -3.19 20.77 17.81
C ASP A 146 -4.52 20.63 17.07
N GLY A 147 -4.72 19.47 16.45
CA GLY A 147 -5.96 19.10 15.80
C GLY A 147 -6.36 17.67 16.17
N GLU A 148 -7.61 17.33 15.90
CA GLU A 148 -8.13 15.99 16.16
C GLU A 148 -8.13 15.13 14.89
N VAL A 149 -7.80 13.86 15.04
CA VAL A 149 -8.03 12.82 14.04
C VAL A 149 -8.97 11.78 14.63
N THR A 150 -10.02 11.47 13.89
CA THR A 150 -10.95 10.39 14.24
C THR A 150 -10.74 9.21 13.32
N THR A 151 -10.62 8.04 13.91
CA THR A 151 -10.46 6.75 13.23
C THR A 151 -11.62 5.86 13.63
N ARG A 152 -12.24 5.21 12.64
CA ARG A 152 -13.38 4.32 12.89
C ARG A 152 -12.97 2.89 13.21
N ASN A 153 -11.73 2.51 12.88
CA ASN A 153 -11.21 1.13 13.04
C ASN A 153 -12.14 0.06 12.44
N LEU A 154 -12.71 0.34 11.26
CA LEU A 154 -13.63 -0.57 10.57
C LEU A 154 -13.08 -0.98 9.21
N ILE A 155 -13.37 -2.23 8.83
CA ILE A 155 -13.15 -2.75 7.48
C ILE A 155 -14.44 -2.57 6.68
N THR A 156 -14.49 -1.58 5.80
CA THR A 156 -15.70 -1.29 4.99
C THR A 156 -15.68 -1.96 3.62
N ASN A 157 -14.49 -2.28 3.11
CA ASN A 157 -14.29 -2.65 1.70
C ASN A 157 -14.18 -4.17 1.47
N ALA A 158 -14.44 -4.97 2.49
CA ALA A 158 -14.31 -6.42 2.47
C ALA A 158 -15.28 -7.05 3.48
N ILE A 159 -15.37 -8.38 3.46
CA ILE A 159 -16.17 -9.16 4.42
C ILE A 159 -15.19 -9.82 5.40
N VAL A 160 -15.44 -9.66 6.71
CA VAL A 160 -14.69 -10.35 7.75
C VAL A 160 -15.48 -11.61 8.12
N GLY A 161 -14.89 -12.79 7.93
CA GLY A 161 -15.51 -14.05 8.35
C GLY A 161 -15.46 -14.25 9.86
N GLU A 162 -16.20 -15.25 10.36
CA GLU A 162 -16.17 -15.63 11.79
C GLU A 162 -14.77 -16.10 12.25
N ASP A 163 -13.95 -16.56 11.30
CA ASP A 163 -12.55 -16.93 11.48
C ASP A 163 -11.59 -15.70 11.55
N GLY A 164 -12.14 -14.48 11.48
CA GLY A 164 -11.38 -13.24 11.43
C GLY A 164 -10.70 -12.98 10.08
N ARG A 165 -10.86 -13.85 9.08
CA ARG A 165 -10.23 -13.68 7.75
C ARG A 165 -11.01 -12.70 6.90
N VAL A 166 -10.28 -11.81 6.23
CA VAL A 166 -10.85 -10.80 5.33
C VAL A 166 -10.94 -11.37 3.92
N ARG A 167 -12.14 -11.38 3.34
CA ARG A 167 -12.44 -11.87 2.00
C ARG A 167 -12.96 -10.74 1.10
N PRO A 168 -12.60 -10.72 -0.19
CA PRO A 168 -13.13 -9.73 -1.12
C PRO A 168 -14.66 -9.84 -1.19
N ARG A 169 -15.33 -8.72 -1.49
CA ARG A 169 -16.74 -8.76 -1.84
C ARG A 169 -16.87 -9.36 -3.23
N GLU A 170 -17.64 -10.44 -3.35
CA GLU A 170 -18.03 -10.94 -4.66
C GLU A 170 -18.99 -9.94 -5.30
N LEU A 171 -18.57 -9.38 -6.42
CA LEU A 171 -19.41 -8.54 -7.26
C LEU A 171 -19.87 -9.40 -8.43
N SER A 172 -21.16 -9.72 -8.48
CA SER A 172 -21.78 -10.22 -9.70
C SER A 172 -22.14 -9.02 -10.58
N ALA A 173 -21.30 -8.74 -11.57
CA ALA A 173 -21.62 -7.81 -12.64
C ALA A 173 -21.80 -8.60 -13.94
N THR A 174 -22.84 -8.30 -14.71
CA THR A 174 -22.92 -8.75 -16.09
C THR A 174 -21.92 -7.95 -16.93
N GLN A 175 -21.46 -8.51 -18.04
CA GLN A 175 -20.47 -7.87 -18.90
C GLN A 175 -20.95 -6.48 -19.36
N GLU A 176 -22.25 -6.35 -19.65
CA GLU A 176 -22.91 -5.09 -20.02
C GLU A 176 -22.78 -4.02 -18.93
N ALA A 177 -22.89 -4.40 -17.66
CA ALA A 177 -22.81 -3.48 -16.52
C ALA A 177 -21.38 -2.93 -16.31
N ILE A 178 -20.35 -3.71 -16.65
CA ILE A 178 -18.95 -3.26 -16.57
C ILE A 178 -18.66 -2.20 -17.64
N TRP A 179 -19.14 -2.42 -18.87
CA TRP A 179 -18.92 -1.48 -19.98
C TRP A 179 -19.66 -0.15 -19.80
N ASP A 180 -20.81 -0.15 -19.14
CA ASP A 180 -21.54 1.08 -18.81
C ASP A 180 -20.81 1.97 -17.78
N ILE A 181 -19.99 1.39 -16.89
CA ILE A 181 -19.14 2.12 -15.93
C ILE A 181 -17.99 2.85 -16.64
N VAL A 182 -17.51 2.31 -17.76
CA VAL A 182 -16.36 2.82 -18.51
C VAL A 182 -16.79 3.73 -19.68
N LYS A 183 -18.01 4.28 -19.68
CA LYS A 183 -18.38 5.30 -20.68
C LYS A 183 -17.51 6.53 -20.46
N PRO A 184 -16.54 6.83 -21.35
CA PRO A 184 -15.74 8.03 -21.21
C PRO A 184 -16.66 9.20 -21.56
N GLU A 185 -17.04 9.99 -20.56
CA GLU A 185 -17.56 11.32 -20.84
C GLU A 185 -16.40 12.12 -21.45
N SER A 186 -16.63 12.60 -22.67
CA SER A 186 -15.70 13.34 -23.54
C SER A 186 -14.74 12.51 -24.40
N SER A 187 -14.60 12.98 -25.63
CA SER A 187 -14.08 12.38 -26.86
C SER A 187 -12.59 11.98 -26.89
N THR A 188 -11.99 11.58 -25.78
CA THR A 188 -10.61 11.07 -25.79
C THR A 188 -10.64 9.54 -25.80
N ARG A 189 -10.76 8.96 -27.00
CA ARG A 189 -10.53 7.52 -27.20
C ARG A 189 -9.06 7.21 -26.93
N TRP A 190 -8.75 6.75 -25.72
CA TRP A 190 -7.53 6.01 -25.47
C TRP A 190 -7.72 4.61 -26.08
N THR A 191 -7.31 4.46 -27.33
CA THR A 191 -7.29 3.15 -27.99
C THR A 191 -5.97 2.49 -27.62
N TRP A 192 -5.99 1.63 -26.61
CA TRP A 192 -4.87 0.74 -26.33
C TRP A 192 -4.88 -0.35 -27.39
N TRP A 193 -3.94 -0.30 -28.33
CA TRP A 193 -3.62 -1.47 -29.13
C TRP A 193 -2.73 -2.35 -28.25
N VAL A 194 -3.33 -3.36 -27.64
CA VAL A 194 -2.54 -4.49 -27.16
C VAL A 194 -2.25 -5.31 -28.40
N ASP A 195 -1.01 -5.25 -28.86
CA ASP A 195 -0.56 -6.13 -29.93
C ASP A 195 -0.54 -7.56 -29.37
N ILE A 196 -1.59 -8.32 -29.67
CA ILE A 196 -1.76 -9.69 -29.20
C ILE A 196 -0.71 -10.61 -29.82
N ASP A 197 -0.05 -10.19 -30.91
CA ASP A 197 1.04 -10.94 -31.53
C ASP A 197 2.28 -10.98 -30.63
N TRP A 198 2.42 -10.07 -29.64
CA TRP A 198 3.45 -10.19 -28.62
C TRP A 198 3.20 -11.36 -27.65
N LEU A 199 1.94 -11.66 -27.31
CA LEU A 199 1.59 -12.86 -26.53
C LEU A 199 1.87 -14.14 -27.32
N ALA A 200 1.73 -14.11 -28.64
CA ALA A 200 2.07 -15.23 -29.52
C ALA A 200 3.59 -15.45 -29.70
N ASN A 201 4.40 -14.43 -29.41
CA ASN A 201 5.87 -14.46 -29.48
C ASN A 201 6.56 -14.60 -28.11
N LEU A 202 5.80 -14.68 -27.01
CA LEU A 202 6.36 -15.20 -25.77
C LEU A 202 6.80 -16.63 -26.06
N PRO A 203 8.06 -17.02 -25.79
CA PRO A 203 8.43 -18.41 -25.87
C PRO A 203 7.46 -19.16 -24.96
N CYS A 204 6.64 -20.00 -25.58
CA CYS A 204 5.75 -20.90 -24.87
C CYS A 204 6.56 -21.46 -23.70
N LEU A 205 6.09 -21.25 -22.47
CA LEU A 205 6.60 -21.97 -21.32
C LEU A 205 6.32 -23.44 -21.64
N GLU A 206 7.25 -24.10 -22.32
CA GLU A 206 7.23 -25.54 -22.41
C GLU A 206 7.18 -26.04 -20.97
N PRO A 207 6.27 -26.97 -20.65
CA PRO A 207 6.27 -27.57 -19.33
C PRO A 207 7.69 -28.05 -19.07
N ARG A 208 8.31 -27.57 -17.98
CA ARG A 208 9.63 -28.02 -17.58
C ARG A 208 9.55 -29.54 -17.42
N VAL A 209 10.02 -30.27 -18.43
CA VAL A 209 10.29 -31.70 -18.30
C VAL A 209 11.43 -31.77 -17.30
N SER A 210 11.14 -32.29 -16.11
CA SER A 210 12.17 -32.63 -15.14
C SER A 210 13.20 -33.51 -15.84
N PRO A 211 14.52 -33.24 -15.69
CA PRO A 211 15.53 -34.11 -16.26
C PRO A 211 15.34 -35.54 -15.72
N PRO A 212 15.57 -36.57 -16.54
CA PRO A 212 15.46 -37.94 -16.08
C PRO A 212 16.43 -38.18 -14.91
N VAL A 213 15.90 -38.77 -13.84
CA VAL A 213 16.70 -39.25 -12.71
C VAL A 213 17.59 -40.38 -13.24
N ASP A 214 18.91 -40.18 -13.23
CA ASP A 214 19.88 -41.24 -13.54
C ASP A 214 19.86 -42.28 -12.41
N PRO A 215 19.55 -43.56 -12.67
CA PRO A 215 19.43 -44.56 -11.62
C PRO A 215 20.79 -45.11 -11.11
N LEU A 216 21.89 -44.36 -11.24
CA LEU A 216 23.21 -44.74 -10.71
C LEU A 216 24.03 -43.56 -10.15
N THR A 217 23.49 -42.86 -9.15
CA THR A 217 24.25 -42.24 -8.04
C THR A 217 23.37 -42.07 -6.82
#